data_AF-A0A0R1VW84-F1
#
_entry.id   AF-A0A0R1VW84-F1
#
_cell.length_a   1.000
_cell.length_b   1.000
_cell.length_c   1.000
_cell.angle_alpha   90.00
_cell.angle_beta   90.00
_cell.angle_gamma   90.00
#
_symmetry.space_group_name_H-M   'P 1'
#
loop_
_entity.id
_entity.type
_entity.pdbx_description
1 polymer ?
#
loop_
_entity_poly.entity_id
_entity_poly.type
_entity_poly.pdbx_seq_one_letter_code
_entity_poly.pdbx_strand_id
1 'polypeptide(L)'
;MQLKRYKEEIDKHKDDLDDLALTISTIKNTRLIADYNRLGLKDNENIYHYVTRDRGTLKLSETSYPLVDINHLEPQSLKSNSFNFTDGLKEYKYTFGDSQVFMKFGETLPNTDLLKKIDIEILEDPFEFIKQSFKKFYSTGGVLVPEKTRDYLYLPLYSYRDHKVSESSGLNAWNGLPKSAGSTVLRPEGEAYIPIPKALWKKHPYWINPTINMSNYAEYHQSTGKSSYPIHLHMPDGTTFDAIFAQEGFKALQTNPQNILGKWILNALGIKKPQRQRYDIPATNIVTMDRLKQIGYDSVKLWREDPAKPDDIWIDFAEYGSFERFMNDETQTTEED
;
A
#
# COMPACT_ATOMS: atom_id res chain seq x y z
N MET A 1 2.61 11.26 -9.54
CA MET A 1 2.27 9.83 -9.37
C MET A 1 2.93 9.03 -10.48
N GLN A 2 3.67 7.97 -10.14
CA GLN A 2 4.49 7.19 -11.09
C GLN A 2 3.72 6.06 -11.78
N LEU A 3 3.50 6.11 -13.10
CA LEU A 3 2.67 5.17 -13.87
C LEU A 3 3.46 4.18 -14.73
N LYS A 4 4.75 3.96 -14.43
CA LYS A 4 5.68 3.12 -15.23
C LYS A 4 5.12 1.74 -15.62
N ARG A 5 4.40 1.06 -14.72
CA ARG A 5 3.80 -0.27 -15.00
C ARG A 5 2.71 -0.25 -16.08
N TYR A 6 2.12 0.91 -16.36
CA TYR A 6 1.06 1.12 -17.35
C TYR A 6 1.59 1.72 -18.65
N LYS A 7 2.91 1.85 -18.80
CA LYS A 7 3.52 2.52 -19.95
C LYS A 7 3.06 1.93 -21.28
N GLU A 8 3.04 0.61 -21.40
CA GLU A 8 2.61 -0.07 -22.64
C GLU A 8 1.13 0.16 -22.96
N GLU A 9 0.27 0.29 -21.94
CA GLU A 9 -1.15 0.62 -22.11
C GLU A 9 -1.29 2.07 -22.58
N ILE A 10 -0.68 3.01 -21.85
CA ILE A 10 -0.72 4.45 -22.17
C ILE A 10 -0.13 4.74 -23.55
N ASP A 11 0.99 4.12 -23.89
CA ASP A 11 1.71 4.39 -25.14
C ASP A 11 0.91 4.00 -26.40
N LYS A 12 -0.11 3.12 -26.29
CA LYS A 12 -1.01 2.76 -27.40
C LYS A 12 -1.94 3.89 -27.84
N HIS A 13 -2.20 4.84 -26.94
CA HIS A 13 -3.17 5.91 -27.16
C HIS A 13 -2.50 7.24 -27.54
N LYS A 14 -1.19 7.26 -27.78
CA LYS A 14 -0.44 8.50 -28.06
C LYS A 14 -0.94 9.30 -29.26
N ASP A 15 -1.55 8.63 -30.23
CA ASP A 15 -2.02 9.25 -31.47
C ASP A 15 -3.45 9.82 -31.33
N ASP A 16 -4.14 9.52 -30.23
CA ASP A 16 -5.47 10.06 -29.89
C ASP A 16 -5.39 10.78 -28.54
N LEU A 17 -5.40 12.11 -28.56
CA LEU A 17 -5.17 12.90 -27.35
C LEU A 17 -6.30 12.79 -26.33
N ASP A 18 -7.54 12.61 -26.78
CA ASP A 18 -8.70 12.45 -25.91
C ASP A 18 -8.61 11.11 -25.19
N ASP A 19 -8.31 10.05 -25.94
CA ASP A 19 -8.15 8.70 -25.38
C ASP A 19 -6.90 8.59 -24.48
N LEU A 20 -5.82 9.31 -24.82
CA LEU A 20 -4.63 9.42 -23.98
C LEU A 20 -4.96 10.07 -22.63
N ALA A 21 -5.68 11.21 -22.64
CA ALA A 21 -6.11 11.89 -21.41
C ALA A 21 -7.03 10.99 -20.57
N LEU A 22 -7.99 10.32 -21.21
CA LEU A 22 -8.91 9.40 -20.56
C LEU A 22 -8.19 8.21 -19.91
N THR A 23 -7.26 7.60 -20.62
CA THR A 23 -6.48 6.45 -20.14
C THR A 23 -5.63 6.82 -18.93
N ILE A 24 -4.85 7.91 -19.02
CA ILE A 24 -4.02 8.40 -17.91
C ILE A 24 -4.88 8.74 -16.70
N SER A 25 -6.01 9.43 -16.91
CA SER A 25 -6.93 9.84 -15.83
C SER A 25 -7.59 8.63 -15.17
N THR A 26 -8.02 7.64 -15.94
CA THR A 26 -8.62 6.39 -15.45
C THR A 26 -7.62 5.61 -14.59
N ILE A 27 -6.38 5.47 -15.04
CA ILE A 27 -5.31 4.82 -14.27
C ILE A 27 -5.04 5.59 -12.98
N LYS A 28 -4.87 6.92 -13.06
CA LYS A 28 -4.64 7.78 -11.89
C LYS A 28 -5.77 7.64 -10.86
N ASN A 29 -7.02 7.72 -11.31
CA ASN A 29 -8.18 7.60 -10.43
C ASN A 29 -8.30 6.22 -9.80
N THR A 30 -8.06 5.17 -10.57
CA THR A 30 -8.06 3.78 -10.06
C THR A 30 -7.06 3.62 -8.92
N ARG A 31 -5.86 4.20 -9.07
CA ARG A 31 -4.83 4.18 -8.02
C ARG A 31 -5.20 5.00 -6.80
N LEU A 32 -5.72 6.21 -6.99
CA LEU A 32 -6.18 7.04 -5.88
C LEU A 32 -7.30 6.36 -5.08
N ILE A 33 -8.27 5.74 -5.77
CA ILE A 33 -9.35 4.99 -5.12
C ILE A 33 -8.78 3.82 -4.30
N ALA A 34 -7.77 3.11 -4.83
CA ALA A 34 -7.11 2.04 -4.08
C ALA A 34 -6.45 2.57 -2.79
N ASP A 35 -5.79 3.73 -2.86
CA ASP A 35 -5.21 4.39 -1.68
C ASP A 35 -6.27 4.91 -0.71
N TYR A 36 -7.38 5.46 -1.20
CA TYR A 36 -8.48 5.90 -0.36
C TYR A 36 -9.05 4.73 0.44
N ASN A 37 -9.29 3.59 -0.22
CA ASN A 37 -9.74 2.37 0.44
C ASN A 37 -8.71 1.82 1.42
N ARG A 38 -7.41 1.90 1.09
CA ARG A 38 -6.31 1.43 1.94
C ARG A 38 -6.18 2.25 3.22
N LEU A 39 -6.34 3.57 3.12
CA LEU A 39 -6.12 4.56 4.18
C LEU A 39 -7.41 5.01 4.88
N GLY A 40 -8.58 4.52 4.45
CA GLY A 40 -9.87 4.92 5.01
C GLY A 40 -10.28 6.36 4.65
N LEU A 41 -9.78 6.90 3.53
CA LEU A 41 -10.09 8.25 3.07
C LEU A 41 -11.40 8.28 2.26
N LYS A 42 -12.08 9.42 2.27
CA LYS A 42 -13.27 9.67 1.44
C LYS A 42 -12.90 10.47 0.20
N ASP A 43 -13.49 10.13 -0.94
CA ASP A 43 -13.19 10.72 -2.26
C ASP A 43 -13.27 12.26 -2.29
N ASN A 44 -14.15 12.86 -1.49
CA ASN A 44 -14.44 14.30 -1.46
C ASN A 44 -13.75 15.07 -0.32
N GLU A 45 -12.93 14.41 0.50
CA GLU A 45 -12.30 15.01 1.70
C GLU A 45 -10.76 15.04 1.59
N ASN A 46 -10.21 14.73 0.42
CA ASN A 46 -8.77 14.65 0.21
C ASN A 46 -8.13 16.03 0.04
N ILE A 47 -7.12 16.30 0.87
CA ILE A 47 -6.35 17.54 0.88
C ILE A 47 -4.89 17.20 0.60
N TYR A 48 -4.23 18.00 -0.23
CA TYR A 48 -2.80 17.91 -0.49
C TYR A 48 -2.08 19.12 0.08
N HIS A 49 -1.20 18.88 1.05
CA HIS A 49 -0.32 19.92 1.59
C HIS A 49 0.93 20.04 0.73
N TYR A 50 1.34 21.26 0.43
CA TYR A 50 2.56 21.52 -0.33
C TYR A 50 3.26 22.79 0.17
N VAL A 51 4.56 22.85 -0.11
CA VAL A 51 5.40 23.99 0.27
C VAL A 51 5.92 24.69 -0.97
N THR A 52 5.63 25.99 -1.09
CA THR A 52 6.28 26.88 -2.05
C THR A 52 7.36 27.70 -1.35
N ARG A 53 8.34 28.16 -2.13
CA ARG A 53 9.50 28.89 -1.60
C ARG A 53 9.65 30.19 -2.36
N ASP A 54 9.79 31.27 -1.63
CA ASP A 54 10.22 32.58 -2.11
C ASP A 54 11.51 32.98 -1.38
N ARG A 55 12.19 34.04 -1.84
CA ARG A 55 13.41 34.50 -1.19
C ARG A 55 13.12 34.90 0.27
N GLY A 56 13.73 34.18 1.20
CA GLY A 56 13.59 34.43 2.64
C GLY A 56 12.29 33.93 3.27
N THR A 57 11.46 33.18 2.54
CA THR A 57 10.17 32.72 3.06
C THR A 57 9.78 31.35 2.50
N LEU A 58 9.33 30.46 3.38
CA LEU A 58 8.60 29.25 3.03
C LEU A 58 7.11 29.47 3.25
N LYS A 59 6.30 28.99 2.32
CA LYS A 59 4.84 29.07 2.41
C LYS A 59 4.29 27.66 2.43
N LEU A 60 3.57 27.34 3.50
CA LEU A 60 2.82 26.11 3.63
C LEU A 60 1.40 26.37 3.15
N SER A 61 0.98 25.63 2.14
CA SER A 61 -0.35 25.71 1.54
C SER A 61 -1.00 24.34 1.50
N GLU A 62 -2.30 24.34 1.31
CA GLU A 62 -3.07 23.15 1.03
C GLU A 62 -4.02 23.39 -0.15
N THR A 63 -4.37 22.33 -0.86
CA THR A 63 -5.37 22.38 -1.92
C THR A 63 -6.20 21.11 -1.94
N SER A 64 -7.42 21.19 -2.49
CA SER A 64 -8.21 19.99 -2.77
C SER A 64 -7.47 19.05 -3.73
N TYR A 65 -7.54 17.74 -3.44
CA TYR A 65 -6.91 16.68 -4.24
C TYR A 65 -7.93 15.65 -4.72
N PRO A 66 -8.88 16.05 -5.59
CA PRO A 66 -9.95 15.18 -6.04
C PRO A 66 -9.46 14.13 -7.06
N LEU A 67 -10.32 13.16 -7.32
CA LEU A 67 -10.26 12.37 -8.55
C LEU A 67 -10.36 13.30 -9.76
N VAL A 68 -9.68 12.92 -10.85
CA VAL A 68 -9.80 13.64 -12.13
C VAL A 68 -11.22 13.49 -12.66
N ASP A 69 -11.84 14.58 -13.09
CA ASP A 69 -13.16 14.50 -13.74
C ASP A 69 -13.04 14.03 -15.19
N ILE A 70 -13.27 12.74 -15.40
CA ILE A 70 -13.14 12.10 -16.71
C ILE A 70 -14.15 12.59 -17.75
N ASN A 71 -15.23 13.27 -17.34
CA ASN A 71 -16.26 13.77 -18.27
C ASN A 71 -15.96 15.15 -18.84
N HIS A 72 -14.96 15.85 -18.27
CA HIS A 72 -14.58 17.22 -18.65
C HIS A 72 -13.11 17.32 -19.05
N LEU A 73 -12.55 16.22 -19.57
CA LEU A 73 -11.17 16.18 -20.03
C LEU A 73 -10.99 17.01 -21.29
N GLU A 74 -9.99 17.89 -21.28
CA GLU A 74 -9.61 18.71 -22.41
C GLU A 74 -8.09 18.62 -22.62
N PRO A 75 -7.63 17.95 -23.68
CA PRO A 75 -6.23 17.98 -24.11
C PRO A 75 -5.77 19.42 -24.39
N GLN A 76 -4.60 19.80 -23.86
CA GLN A 76 -4.08 21.17 -24.00
C GLN A 76 -2.89 21.24 -24.95
N SER A 77 -1.87 20.41 -24.74
CA SER A 77 -0.69 20.40 -25.61
C SER A 77 0.07 19.08 -25.56
N LEU A 78 0.54 18.65 -26.73
CA LEU A 78 1.46 17.53 -26.88
C LEU A 78 2.85 18.03 -27.27
N LYS A 79 3.86 17.61 -26.52
CA LYS A 79 5.29 17.79 -26.81
C LYS A 79 5.96 16.42 -26.88
N SER A 80 7.16 16.36 -27.45
CA SER A 80 7.92 15.09 -27.58
C SER A 80 8.15 14.37 -26.24
N ASN A 81 8.26 15.11 -25.13
CA ASN A 81 8.53 14.56 -23.80
C ASN A 81 7.37 14.69 -22.80
N SER A 82 6.29 15.38 -23.15
CA SER A 82 5.17 15.59 -22.23
C SER A 82 3.84 15.87 -22.90
N PHE A 83 2.77 15.52 -22.22
CA PHE A 83 1.39 15.83 -22.59
C PHE A 83 0.71 16.60 -21.47
N ASN A 84 0.04 17.71 -21.77
CA ASN A 84 -0.72 18.49 -20.80
C ASN A 84 -2.21 18.42 -21.14
N PHE A 85 -3.04 18.32 -20.10
CA PHE A 85 -4.50 18.27 -20.19
C PHE A 85 -5.13 18.85 -18.92
N THR A 86 -6.42 19.14 -18.94
CA THR A 86 -7.18 19.62 -17.78
C THR A 86 -8.48 18.83 -17.67
N ASP A 87 -9.10 18.80 -16.50
CA ASP A 87 -10.46 18.32 -16.28
C ASP A 87 -11.46 19.47 -16.03
N GLY A 88 -11.06 20.69 -16.39
CA GLY A 88 -11.78 21.93 -16.11
C GLY A 88 -11.57 22.48 -14.69
N LEU A 89 -11.14 21.65 -13.74
CA LEU A 89 -10.89 22.05 -12.34
C LEU A 89 -9.40 22.16 -12.02
N LYS A 90 -8.61 21.17 -12.47
CA LYS A 90 -7.18 21.05 -12.22
C LYS A 90 -6.43 20.81 -13.52
N GLU A 91 -5.19 21.31 -13.55
CA GLU A 91 -4.29 21.12 -14.68
C GLU A 91 -3.34 19.95 -14.41
N TYR A 92 -3.12 19.12 -15.43
CA TYR A 92 -2.27 17.94 -15.37
C TYR A 92 -1.18 17.94 -16.43
N LYS A 93 -0.07 17.29 -16.08
CA LYS A 93 1.04 17.02 -17.00
C LYS A 93 1.46 15.56 -16.88
N TYR A 94 1.52 14.86 -17.99
CA TYR A 94 2.15 13.55 -18.10
C TYR A 94 3.51 13.66 -18.78
N THR A 95 4.52 12.99 -18.24
CA THR A 95 5.88 12.92 -18.80
C THR A 95 6.18 11.51 -19.30
N PHE A 96 6.53 11.38 -20.58
CA PHE A 96 6.67 10.07 -21.23
C PHE A 96 7.93 9.29 -20.81
N GLY A 97 9.00 10.01 -20.42
CA GLY A 97 10.31 9.43 -20.11
C GLY A 97 10.30 8.60 -18.83
N ASP A 98 9.73 9.16 -17.77
CA ASP A 98 9.59 8.51 -16.46
C ASP A 98 8.20 7.90 -16.26
N SER A 99 7.22 8.20 -17.12
CA SER A 99 5.81 7.77 -17.02
C SER A 99 5.08 8.38 -15.81
N GLN A 100 5.36 9.63 -15.47
CA GLN A 100 4.74 10.30 -14.32
C GLN A 100 3.58 11.21 -14.71
N VAL A 101 2.51 11.20 -13.92
CA VAL A 101 1.43 12.21 -13.98
C VAL A 101 1.56 13.18 -12.80
N PHE A 102 1.54 14.47 -13.11
CA PHE A 102 1.61 15.58 -12.18
C PHE A 102 0.29 16.35 -12.19
N MET A 103 -0.11 16.86 -11.03
CA MET A 103 -1.13 17.90 -10.91
C MET A 103 -0.40 19.21 -10.64
N LYS A 104 -0.85 20.31 -11.26
CA LYS A 104 -0.29 21.64 -11.00
C LYS A 104 -0.80 22.16 -9.66
N PHE A 105 0.11 22.78 -8.91
CA PHE A 105 -0.15 23.41 -7.61
C PHE A 105 0.28 24.87 -7.64
N GLY A 106 -0.39 25.74 -6.89
CA GLY A 106 -0.01 27.15 -6.82
C GLY A 106 -1.02 27.96 -6.02
N GLU A 107 -0.52 28.98 -5.29
CA GLU A 107 -1.31 29.86 -4.42
C GLU A 107 -2.47 30.58 -5.13
N THR A 108 -2.38 30.75 -6.46
CA THR A 108 -3.40 31.41 -7.27
C THR A 108 -4.40 30.44 -7.91
N LEU A 109 -4.24 29.13 -7.69
CA LEU A 109 -5.12 28.11 -8.26
C LEU A 109 -6.38 27.92 -7.41
N PRO A 110 -7.51 27.54 -8.02
CA PRO A 110 -8.75 27.29 -7.29
C PRO A 110 -8.61 26.23 -6.18
N ASN A 111 -9.39 26.43 -5.11
CA ASN A 111 -9.44 25.55 -3.94
C ASN A 111 -8.07 25.36 -3.29
N THR A 112 -7.35 26.47 -3.11
CA THR A 112 -6.03 26.50 -2.49
C THR A 112 -6.05 27.52 -1.36
N ASP A 113 -5.57 27.11 -0.20
CA ASP A 113 -5.46 27.96 0.98
C ASP A 113 -4.00 28.06 1.44
N LEU A 114 -3.58 29.28 1.78
CA LEU A 114 -2.29 29.51 2.43
C LEU A 114 -2.46 29.33 3.93
N LEU A 115 -1.81 28.31 4.49
CA LEU A 115 -1.89 28.00 5.92
C LEU A 115 -0.92 28.84 6.74
N LYS A 116 0.34 28.94 6.28
CA LYS A 116 1.39 29.59 7.05
C LYS A 116 2.51 30.13 6.17
N LYS A 117 3.00 31.31 6.53
CA LYS A 117 4.30 31.82 6.08
C LYS A 117 5.33 31.63 7.18
N ILE A 118 6.50 31.15 6.82
CA ILE A 118 7.62 30.90 7.71
C ILE A 118 8.79 31.70 7.15
N ASP A 119 9.24 32.69 7.89
CA ASP A 119 10.44 33.44 7.54
C ASP A 119 11.67 32.56 7.70
N ILE A 120 12.53 32.55 6.68
CA ILE A 120 13.75 31.76 6.64
C ILE A 120 14.93 32.69 6.46
N GLU A 121 15.86 32.60 7.40
CA GLU A 121 17.17 33.21 7.27
C GLU A 121 18.02 32.38 6.28
N ILE A 122 18.34 32.98 5.13
CA ILE A 122 19.25 32.36 4.17
C ILE A 122 20.67 32.68 4.62
N LEU A 123 21.43 31.65 4.96
CA LEU A 123 22.84 31.78 5.32
C LEU A 123 23.62 32.50 4.21
N GLU A 124 24.47 33.44 4.60
CA GLU A 124 25.31 34.18 3.65
C GLU A 124 26.35 33.26 2.97
N ASP A 125 26.95 32.34 3.74
CA ASP A 125 27.88 31.32 3.23
C ASP A 125 27.46 29.91 3.70
N PRO A 126 26.52 29.26 2.99
CA PRO A 126 26.08 27.91 3.33
C PRO A 126 27.19 26.87 3.15
N PHE A 127 28.19 27.13 2.29
CA PHE A 127 29.26 26.18 2.03
C PHE A 127 30.25 26.11 3.20
N GLU A 128 30.60 27.26 3.78
CA GLU A 128 31.46 27.29 4.97
C GLU A 128 30.74 26.63 6.17
N PHE A 129 29.43 26.87 6.35
CA PHE A 129 28.64 26.17 7.37
C PHE A 129 28.68 24.65 7.19
N ILE A 130 28.47 24.15 5.97
CA ILE A 130 28.53 22.70 5.66
C ILE A 130 29.94 22.16 5.95
N LYS A 131 30.99 22.84 5.49
CA LYS A 131 32.39 22.43 5.68
C LYS A 131 32.79 22.39 7.15
N GLN A 132 32.36 23.37 7.95
CA GLN A 132 32.57 23.38 9.40
C GLN A 132 31.78 22.27 10.09
N SER A 133 30.53 22.05 9.67
CA SER A 133 29.70 20.95 10.16
C SER A 133 30.36 19.59 9.93
N PHE A 134 30.93 19.36 8.74
CA PHE A 134 31.70 18.15 8.43
C PHE A 134 32.98 18.04 9.27
N LYS A 135 33.78 19.12 9.39
CA LYS A 135 34.99 19.10 10.24
C LYS A 135 34.64 18.77 11.69
N LYS A 136 33.56 19.35 12.21
CA LYS A 136 33.06 19.11 13.56
C LYS A 136 32.61 17.66 13.72
N PHE A 137 31.85 17.12 12.75
CA PHE A 137 31.43 15.72 12.69
C PHE A 137 32.60 14.73 12.81
N TYR A 138 33.68 14.94 12.05
CA TYR A 138 34.90 14.10 12.15
C TYR A 138 35.61 14.27 13.50
N SER A 139 35.63 15.48 14.07
CA SER A 139 36.30 15.75 15.34
C SER A 139 35.55 15.23 16.57
N THR A 140 34.22 15.07 16.50
CA THR A 140 33.40 14.59 17.62
C THR A 140 32.99 13.12 17.50
N GLY A 141 33.58 12.38 16.55
CA GLY A 141 33.27 10.95 16.33
C GLY A 141 31.80 10.71 15.99
N GLY A 142 31.21 11.60 15.17
CA GLY A 142 29.78 11.71 14.90
C GLY A 142 29.01 10.39 14.94
N VAL A 143 27.95 10.34 15.74
CA VAL A 143 27.05 9.20 15.82
C VAL A 143 26.42 9.01 14.44
N LEU A 144 26.90 7.99 13.71
CA LEU A 144 26.10 7.32 12.70
C LEU A 144 24.80 6.96 13.39
N VAL A 145 23.70 7.61 13.00
CA VAL A 145 22.36 7.10 13.30
C VAL A 145 22.40 5.69 12.70
N PRO A 146 22.35 4.62 13.52
CA PRO A 146 22.16 3.30 12.95
C PRO A 146 20.91 3.44 12.11
N GLU A 147 20.98 3.05 10.84
CA GLU A 147 19.77 2.72 10.12
C GLU A 147 19.02 1.80 11.10
N LYS A 148 17.92 2.28 11.68
CA LYS A 148 17.03 1.40 12.40
C LYS A 148 16.54 0.50 11.27
N THR A 149 17.24 -0.61 11.06
CA THR A 149 16.76 -1.73 10.26
C THR A 149 15.50 -2.15 10.98
N ARG A 150 14.38 -1.53 10.59
CA ARG A 150 13.07 -1.89 11.10
C ARG A 150 12.91 -3.35 10.74
N ASP A 151 12.65 -4.14 11.77
CA ASP A 151 12.51 -5.58 11.62
C ASP A 151 11.18 -5.83 10.91
N TYR A 152 11.27 -6.11 9.61
CA TYR A 152 10.12 -6.31 8.73
C TYR A 152 9.90 -7.80 8.47
N LEU A 153 8.63 -8.18 8.38
CA LEU A 153 8.21 -9.48 7.86
C LEU A 153 7.22 -9.24 6.72
N TYR A 154 7.35 -9.98 5.62
CA TYR A 154 6.42 -9.89 4.51
C TYR A 154 5.53 -11.13 4.48
N LEU A 155 4.24 -10.97 4.20
CA LEU A 155 3.31 -12.07 3.96
C LEU A 155 2.74 -11.98 2.55
N PRO A 156 2.68 -13.10 1.79
CA PRO A 156 2.14 -13.08 0.44
C PRO A 156 0.62 -12.99 0.46
N LEU A 157 0.04 -12.32 -0.53
CA LEU A 157 -1.40 -12.30 -0.81
C LEU A 157 -1.84 -13.45 -1.74
N TYR A 158 -0.95 -14.41 -1.98
CA TYR A 158 -1.13 -15.57 -2.87
C TYR A 158 -0.56 -16.85 -2.22
N SER A 159 -0.85 -18.01 -2.81
CA SER A 159 -0.24 -19.28 -2.41
C SER A 159 1.22 -19.31 -2.83
N TYR A 160 2.15 -19.20 -1.88
CA TYR A 160 3.59 -19.25 -2.19
C TYR A 160 4.02 -20.56 -2.87
N ARG A 161 3.40 -21.69 -2.53
CA ARG A 161 3.73 -22.99 -3.14
C ARG A 161 3.37 -23.02 -4.63
N ASP A 162 2.23 -22.43 -4.99
CA ASP A 162 1.63 -22.58 -6.31
C ASP A 162 1.75 -21.29 -7.16
N HIS A 163 2.38 -20.24 -6.61
CA HIS A 163 2.45 -18.87 -7.14
C HIS A 163 1.15 -18.36 -7.76
N LYS A 164 0.02 -18.67 -7.12
CA LYS A 164 -1.32 -18.31 -7.59
C LYS A 164 -2.25 -17.89 -6.46
N VAL A 165 -3.22 -17.04 -6.79
CA VAL A 165 -4.36 -16.78 -5.92
C VAL A 165 -5.40 -17.88 -6.14
N SER A 166 -5.79 -18.57 -5.07
CA SER A 166 -6.80 -19.63 -5.12
C SER A 166 -8.20 -19.04 -5.32
N GLU A 167 -9.07 -19.72 -6.06
CA GLU A 167 -10.43 -19.22 -6.36
C GLU A 167 -11.37 -19.21 -5.15
N SER A 168 -11.06 -19.98 -4.10
CA SER A 168 -11.97 -20.22 -2.97
C SER A 168 -11.27 -20.34 -1.61
N SER A 169 -10.04 -19.82 -1.48
CA SER A 169 -9.27 -19.81 -0.22
C SER A 169 -8.36 -18.59 -0.13
N GLY A 170 -7.73 -18.36 1.02
CA GLY A 170 -6.94 -17.14 1.28
C GLY A 170 -7.82 -15.90 1.12
N LEU A 171 -7.45 -15.01 0.18
CA LEU A 171 -8.21 -13.80 -0.13
C LEU A 171 -9.59 -14.08 -0.71
N ASN A 172 -9.80 -15.21 -1.39
CA ASN A 172 -11.09 -15.57 -1.97
C ASN A 172 -11.87 -16.59 -1.12
N ALA A 173 -11.60 -16.69 0.19
CA ALA A 173 -12.31 -17.66 1.05
C ALA A 173 -13.83 -17.44 1.09
N TRP A 174 -14.30 -16.20 0.93
CA TRP A 174 -15.70 -15.82 0.75
C TRP A 174 -16.35 -16.45 -0.50
N ASN A 175 -15.54 -16.83 -1.50
CA ASN A 175 -15.99 -17.54 -2.69
C ASN A 175 -15.91 -19.07 -2.50
N GLY A 176 -15.82 -19.57 -1.27
CA GLY A 176 -15.90 -20.99 -0.96
C GLY A 176 -17.32 -21.54 -0.92
N LEU A 177 -17.43 -22.87 -0.98
CA LEU A 177 -18.65 -23.57 -0.62
C LEU A 177 -19.00 -23.35 0.87
N PRO A 178 -20.28 -23.53 1.26
CA PRO A 178 -20.72 -23.46 2.65
C PRO A 178 -19.84 -24.33 3.58
N LYS A 179 -19.61 -23.86 4.82
CA LYS A 179 -18.74 -24.55 5.80
C LYS A 179 -19.29 -25.92 6.21
N SER A 180 -20.61 -26.09 6.17
CA SER A 180 -21.30 -27.32 6.53
C SER A 180 -21.78 -28.03 5.27
N ALA A 181 -21.48 -29.32 5.15
CA ALA A 181 -21.97 -30.16 4.07
C ALA A 181 -23.50 -30.13 4.01
N GLY A 182 -24.07 -29.98 2.81
CA GLY A 182 -25.52 -29.88 2.59
C GLY A 182 -26.15 -28.53 2.96
N SER A 183 -25.38 -27.57 3.48
CA SER A 183 -25.88 -26.21 3.69
C SER A 183 -25.92 -25.43 2.38
N THR A 184 -26.86 -24.48 2.29
CA THR A 184 -26.93 -23.46 1.23
C THR A 184 -26.55 -22.07 1.73
N VAL A 185 -26.12 -21.96 3.00
CA VAL A 185 -25.74 -20.69 3.63
C VAL A 185 -24.39 -20.25 3.08
N LEU A 186 -24.38 -19.08 2.46
CA LEU A 186 -23.20 -18.47 1.88
C LEU A 186 -22.14 -18.20 2.93
N ARG A 187 -20.88 -18.22 2.51
CA ARG A 187 -19.77 -17.68 3.29
C ARG A 187 -20.06 -16.21 3.62
N PRO A 188 -19.65 -15.71 4.80
CA PRO A 188 -19.77 -14.30 5.13
C PRO A 188 -19.11 -13.40 4.09
N GLU A 189 -19.72 -12.25 3.83
CA GLU A 189 -19.15 -11.25 2.94
C GLU A 189 -17.77 -10.80 3.44
N GLY A 190 -16.77 -10.92 2.56
CA GLY A 190 -15.39 -10.51 2.85
C GLY A 190 -14.65 -11.45 3.79
N GLU A 191 -15.12 -12.68 3.99
CA GLU A 191 -14.32 -13.73 4.63
C GLU A 191 -13.02 -13.94 3.84
N ALA A 192 -11.88 -13.62 4.45
CA ALA A 192 -10.56 -13.81 3.88
C ALA A 192 -9.51 -13.88 4.99
N TYR A 193 -8.35 -14.44 4.64
CA TYR A 193 -7.16 -14.48 5.50
C TYR A 193 -5.90 -14.37 4.63
N ILE A 194 -4.82 -13.89 5.23
CA ILE A 194 -3.52 -13.84 4.56
C ILE A 194 -2.83 -15.19 4.77
N PRO A 195 -2.46 -15.93 3.70
CA PRO A 195 -1.76 -17.19 3.84
C PRO A 195 -0.33 -16.95 4.35
N ILE A 196 0.15 -17.84 5.21
CA ILE A 196 1.51 -17.78 5.73
C ILE A 196 2.26 -19.05 5.36
N PRO A 197 3.31 -18.95 4.51
CA PRO A 197 4.05 -20.12 4.09
C PRO A 197 4.83 -20.75 5.25
N LYS A 198 4.83 -22.08 5.34
CA LYS A 198 5.68 -22.81 6.29
C LYS A 198 7.17 -22.46 6.12
N ALA A 199 7.60 -22.16 4.90
CA ALA A 199 8.96 -21.72 4.60
C ALA A 199 9.32 -20.40 5.32
N LEU A 200 8.35 -19.48 5.45
CA LEU A 200 8.54 -18.23 6.19
C LEU A 200 8.82 -18.52 7.67
N TRP A 201 8.01 -19.36 8.30
CA TRP A 201 8.24 -19.73 9.72
C TRP A 201 9.54 -20.47 9.95
N LYS A 202 10.02 -21.26 8.98
CA LYS A 202 11.35 -21.86 9.08
C LYS A 202 12.48 -20.82 9.01
N LYS A 203 12.33 -19.78 8.17
CA LYS A 203 13.34 -18.74 7.97
C LYS A 203 13.33 -17.71 9.10
N HIS A 204 12.14 -17.34 9.59
CA HIS A 204 11.93 -16.32 10.63
C HIS A 204 11.08 -16.85 11.80
N PRO A 205 11.52 -17.92 12.50
CA PRO A 205 10.71 -18.60 13.52
C PRO A 205 10.36 -17.76 14.74
N TYR A 206 11.22 -16.80 15.11
CA TYR A 206 11.09 -16.01 16.33
C TYR A 206 10.72 -14.55 16.05
N TRP A 207 10.31 -14.23 14.82
CA TRP A 207 10.01 -12.85 14.45
C TRP A 207 8.85 -12.29 15.25
N ILE A 208 7.77 -13.06 15.43
CA ILE A 208 6.60 -12.62 16.21
C ILE A 208 6.98 -12.37 17.66
N ASN A 209 7.55 -13.38 18.31
CA ASN A 209 7.94 -13.34 19.70
C ASN A 209 9.28 -14.07 19.89
N PRO A 210 10.28 -13.44 20.53
CA PRO A 210 11.62 -14.01 20.69
C PRO A 210 11.66 -15.31 21.49
N THR A 211 10.60 -15.62 22.25
CA THR A 211 10.51 -16.82 23.10
C THR A 211 9.66 -17.92 22.49
N ILE A 212 8.98 -17.68 21.37
CA ILE A 212 8.04 -18.63 20.76
C ILE A 212 8.48 -18.95 19.35
N ASN A 213 8.77 -20.23 19.11
CA ASN A 213 9.13 -20.73 17.79
C ASN A 213 7.87 -20.98 16.95
N MET A 214 7.53 -20.05 16.06
CA MET A 214 6.38 -20.16 15.16
C MET A 214 6.48 -21.34 14.19
N SER A 215 7.67 -21.90 13.94
CA SER A 215 7.82 -23.11 13.13
C SER A 215 7.42 -24.40 13.86
N ASN A 216 7.32 -24.35 15.20
CA ASN A 216 6.99 -25.49 16.06
C ASN A 216 5.59 -25.37 16.69
N TYR A 217 4.56 -25.41 15.84
CA TYR A 217 3.16 -25.36 16.26
C TYR A 217 2.79 -26.44 17.29
N ALA A 218 3.33 -27.66 17.16
CA ALA A 218 3.02 -28.76 18.07
C ALA A 218 3.48 -28.47 19.50
N GLU A 219 4.68 -27.92 19.67
CA GLU A 219 5.21 -27.50 20.97
C GLU A 219 4.39 -26.37 21.58
N TYR A 220 4.02 -25.36 20.79
CA TYR A 220 3.14 -24.28 21.26
C TYR A 220 1.79 -24.82 21.72
N HIS A 221 1.16 -25.70 20.94
CA HIS A 221 -0.12 -26.29 21.27
C HIS A 221 -0.03 -27.15 22.54
N GLN A 222 1.02 -27.97 22.66
CA GLN A 222 1.24 -28.82 23.82
C GLN A 222 1.50 -28.02 25.10
N SER A 223 2.27 -26.93 25.02
CA SER A 223 2.64 -26.11 26.18
C SER A 223 1.55 -25.14 26.63
N THR A 224 0.75 -24.60 25.69
CA THR A 224 -0.25 -23.55 25.98
C THR A 224 -1.69 -24.03 25.93
N GLY A 225 -1.96 -25.17 25.29
CA GLY A 225 -3.31 -25.63 24.95
C GLY A 225 -4.02 -24.78 23.89
N LYS A 226 -3.33 -23.80 23.28
CA LYS A 226 -3.91 -22.88 22.29
C LYS A 226 -3.58 -23.32 20.86
N SER A 227 -4.52 -23.10 19.95
CA SER A 227 -4.39 -23.38 18.52
C SER A 227 -4.08 -22.15 17.66
N SER A 228 -3.93 -20.98 18.28
CA SER A 228 -3.69 -19.70 17.61
C SER A 228 -2.91 -18.75 18.51
N TYR A 229 -2.09 -17.90 17.90
CA TYR A 229 -1.34 -16.85 18.60
C TYR A 229 -2.02 -15.48 18.40
N PRO A 230 -2.49 -14.81 19.47
CA PRO A 230 -3.15 -13.50 19.37
C PRO A 230 -2.15 -12.34 19.24
N ILE A 231 -2.55 -11.29 18.54
CA ILE A 231 -1.83 -10.03 18.35
C ILE A 231 -2.82 -8.85 18.31
N HIS A 232 -2.31 -7.64 18.50
CA HIS A 232 -3.02 -6.40 18.18
C HIS A 232 -2.51 -5.88 16.83
N LEU A 233 -3.41 -5.81 15.85
CA LEU A 233 -3.07 -5.42 14.48
C LEU A 233 -3.44 -3.95 14.26
N HIS A 234 -2.42 -3.11 14.07
CA HIS A 234 -2.56 -1.69 13.76
C HIS A 234 -2.68 -1.49 12.25
N MET A 235 -3.80 -0.90 11.83
CA MET A 235 -4.14 -0.68 10.43
C MET A 235 -3.68 0.71 9.95
N PRO A 236 -3.48 0.90 8.63
CA PRO A 236 -3.04 2.19 8.07
C PRO A 236 -4.01 3.36 8.28
N ASP A 237 -5.29 3.09 8.51
CA ASP A 237 -6.32 4.09 8.83
C ASP A 237 -6.29 4.54 10.30
N GLY A 238 -5.33 4.04 11.09
CA GLY A 238 -5.16 4.35 12.52
C GLY A 238 -6.01 3.48 13.46
N THR A 239 -6.85 2.59 12.93
CA THR A 239 -7.62 1.65 13.76
C THR A 239 -6.76 0.49 14.24
N THR A 240 -7.21 -0.18 15.31
CA THR A 240 -6.53 -1.35 15.87
C THR A 240 -7.55 -2.43 16.18
N PHE A 241 -7.24 -3.68 15.81
CA PHE A 241 -8.11 -4.82 16.03
C PHE A 241 -7.35 -6.02 16.58
N ASP A 242 -8.03 -6.87 17.32
CA ASP A 242 -7.49 -8.17 17.67
C ASP A 242 -7.36 -9.04 16.41
N ALA A 243 -6.19 -9.66 16.25
CA ALA A 243 -5.92 -10.61 15.19
C ALA A 243 -5.22 -11.84 15.73
N ILE A 244 -5.19 -12.89 14.91
CA ILE A 244 -4.61 -14.17 15.28
C ILE A 244 -3.80 -14.75 14.12
N PHE A 245 -2.63 -15.29 14.44
CA PHE A 245 -2.01 -16.34 13.65
C PHE A 245 -2.75 -17.64 13.96
N ALA A 246 -3.60 -18.05 13.03
CA ALA A 246 -4.59 -19.09 13.19
C ALA A 246 -4.31 -20.33 12.36
N GLN A 247 -5.18 -21.33 12.55
CA GLN A 247 -5.16 -22.64 11.91
C GLN A 247 -3.91 -23.48 12.27
N GLU A 248 -3.99 -24.77 11.98
CA GLU A 248 -2.88 -25.69 12.19
C GLU A 248 -1.61 -25.20 11.45
N GLY A 249 -0.52 -25.06 12.20
CA GLY A 249 0.76 -24.57 11.69
C GLY A 249 0.89 -23.04 11.58
N PHE A 250 -0.03 -22.27 12.19
CA PHE A 250 -0.05 -20.80 12.11
C PHE A 250 -0.03 -20.28 10.67
N LYS A 251 -0.76 -20.97 9.78
CA LYS A 251 -0.70 -20.76 8.33
C LYS A 251 -1.63 -19.65 7.81
N ALA A 252 -2.33 -18.95 8.69
CA ALA A 252 -3.28 -17.92 8.33
C ALA A 252 -3.22 -16.75 9.31
N LEU A 253 -3.08 -15.52 8.81
CA LEU A 253 -3.34 -14.30 9.59
C LEU A 253 -4.78 -13.84 9.30
N GLN A 254 -5.56 -13.64 10.35
CA GLN A 254 -6.95 -13.15 10.27
C GLN A 254 -7.32 -12.35 11.52
N THR A 255 -8.27 -11.42 11.39
CA THR A 255 -8.79 -10.62 12.52
C THR A 255 -9.88 -11.35 13.29
N ASN A 256 -10.27 -10.81 14.44
CA ASN A 256 -11.51 -11.13 15.14
C ASN A 256 -12.29 -9.82 15.39
N PRO A 257 -13.41 -9.54 14.68
CA PRO A 257 -14.10 -10.35 13.67
C PRO A 257 -13.29 -10.71 12.40
N GLN A 258 -13.52 -11.90 11.84
CA GLN A 258 -12.75 -12.49 10.73
C GLN A 258 -12.77 -11.69 9.42
N ASN A 259 -13.78 -10.85 9.21
CA ASN A 259 -13.97 -10.14 7.95
C ASN A 259 -13.28 -8.77 7.90
N ILE A 260 -12.71 -8.25 9.00
CA ILE A 260 -12.12 -6.90 9.01
C ILE A 260 -10.90 -6.83 8.09
N LEU A 261 -9.90 -7.67 8.35
CA LEU A 261 -8.69 -7.74 7.52
C LEU A 261 -9.04 -8.10 6.07
N GLY A 262 -9.97 -9.05 5.90
CA GLY A 262 -10.43 -9.48 4.58
C GLY A 262 -11.07 -8.35 3.77
N LYS A 263 -12.02 -7.61 4.36
CA LYS A 263 -12.68 -6.48 3.71
C LYS A 263 -11.70 -5.36 3.38
N TRP A 264 -10.77 -5.03 4.28
CA TRP A 264 -9.74 -4.04 4.01
C TRP A 264 -8.91 -4.41 2.78
N ILE A 265 -8.39 -5.65 2.72
CA ILE A 265 -7.60 -6.11 1.57
C ILE A 265 -8.44 -6.10 0.29
N LEU A 266 -9.64 -6.68 0.34
CA LEU A 266 -10.51 -6.83 -0.84
C LEU A 266 -10.94 -5.46 -1.39
N ASN A 267 -11.26 -4.50 -0.52
CA ASN A 267 -11.63 -3.15 -0.92
C ASN A 267 -10.45 -2.42 -1.57
N ALA A 268 -9.25 -2.50 -1.00
CA ALA A 268 -8.04 -1.90 -1.58
C ALA A 268 -7.70 -2.52 -2.95
N LEU A 269 -7.96 -3.81 -3.14
CA LEU A 269 -7.84 -4.49 -4.43
C LEU A 269 -9.04 -4.24 -5.37
N GLY A 270 -10.03 -3.44 -4.95
CA GLY A 270 -11.22 -3.07 -5.72
C GLY A 270 -12.28 -4.16 -5.87
N ILE A 271 -12.23 -5.23 -5.05
CA ILE A 271 -13.28 -6.24 -4.98
C ILE A 271 -14.38 -5.75 -4.04
N LYS A 272 -15.42 -5.15 -4.63
CA LYS A 272 -16.59 -4.66 -3.90
C LYS A 272 -17.62 -5.77 -3.72
N LYS A 273 -18.26 -5.82 -2.54
CA LYS A 273 -19.28 -6.81 -2.16
C LYS A 273 -18.84 -8.28 -2.37
N PRO A 274 -17.72 -8.70 -1.76
CA PRO A 274 -17.17 -10.06 -1.91
C PRO A 274 -18.05 -11.12 -1.25
N GLN A 275 -19.11 -11.52 -1.95
CA GLN A 275 -19.98 -12.63 -1.59
C GLN A 275 -20.54 -13.29 -2.85
N ARG A 276 -20.71 -14.61 -2.84
CA ARG A 276 -21.44 -15.30 -3.90
C ARG A 276 -22.90 -14.83 -3.93
N GLN A 277 -23.51 -14.79 -5.10
CA GLN A 277 -24.96 -14.56 -5.21
C GLN A 277 -25.77 -15.83 -4.88
N ARG A 278 -25.21 -16.99 -5.19
CA ARG A 278 -25.79 -18.31 -4.90
C ARG A 278 -24.71 -19.27 -4.43
N TYR A 279 -25.07 -20.21 -3.56
CA TYR A 279 -24.09 -21.11 -2.94
C TYR A 279 -23.42 -22.05 -3.95
N ASP A 280 -24.14 -22.39 -5.02
CA ASP A 280 -23.79 -23.36 -6.07
C ASP A 280 -23.09 -22.73 -7.29
N ILE A 281 -23.06 -21.39 -7.38
CA ILE A 281 -22.45 -20.66 -8.49
C ILE A 281 -21.28 -19.82 -7.96
N PRO A 282 -20.02 -20.10 -8.37
CA PRO A 282 -18.87 -19.30 -7.93
C PRO A 282 -18.94 -17.89 -8.51
N ALA A 283 -18.50 -16.91 -7.73
CA ALA A 283 -18.29 -15.56 -8.24
C ALA A 283 -17.07 -15.55 -9.18
N THR A 284 -17.14 -14.71 -10.22
CA THR A 284 -16.06 -14.52 -11.20
C THR A 284 -15.21 -13.28 -10.90
N ASN A 285 -15.78 -12.28 -10.21
CA ASN A 285 -15.04 -11.10 -9.75
C ASN A 285 -14.26 -11.43 -8.46
N ILE A 286 -13.16 -12.14 -8.63
CA ILE A 286 -12.28 -12.60 -7.55
C ILE A 286 -10.90 -11.96 -7.66
N VAL A 287 -10.11 -12.04 -6.59
CA VAL A 287 -8.71 -11.65 -6.64
C VAL A 287 -7.93 -12.65 -7.49
N THR A 288 -7.14 -12.16 -8.44
CA THR A 288 -6.23 -12.94 -9.29
C THR A 288 -4.81 -12.40 -9.20
N MET A 289 -3.82 -13.16 -9.68
CA MET A 289 -2.43 -12.65 -9.78
C MET A 289 -2.35 -11.42 -10.67
N ASP A 290 -3.10 -11.39 -11.79
CA ASP A 290 -3.15 -10.23 -12.68
C ASP A 290 -3.70 -8.99 -11.96
N ARG A 291 -4.70 -9.17 -11.09
CA ARG A 291 -5.24 -8.08 -10.28
C ARG A 291 -4.21 -7.54 -9.28
N LEU A 292 -3.49 -8.42 -8.58
CA LEU A 292 -2.40 -8.04 -7.67
C LEU A 292 -1.31 -7.26 -8.42
N LYS A 293 -0.91 -7.74 -9.60
CA LYS A 293 0.08 -7.08 -10.48
C LYS A 293 -0.38 -5.72 -10.97
N GLN A 294 -1.64 -5.61 -11.40
CA GLN A 294 -2.24 -4.36 -11.87
C GLN A 294 -2.25 -3.30 -10.76
N ILE A 295 -2.80 -3.65 -9.59
CA ILE A 295 -2.84 -2.74 -8.44
C ILE A 295 -1.43 -2.41 -7.94
N GLY A 296 -0.52 -3.39 -8.00
CA GLY A 296 0.88 -3.21 -7.66
C GLY A 296 1.28 -3.71 -6.28
N TYR A 297 0.42 -4.52 -5.66
CA TYR A 297 0.65 -5.14 -4.36
C TYR A 297 0.36 -6.64 -4.46
N ASP A 298 1.32 -7.47 -4.08
CA ASP A 298 1.17 -8.94 -3.99
C ASP A 298 1.47 -9.49 -2.60
N SER A 299 1.77 -8.59 -1.65
CA SER A 299 2.18 -8.91 -0.31
C SER A 299 1.81 -7.77 0.64
N VAL A 300 1.83 -8.07 1.93
CA VAL A 300 1.77 -7.08 3.00
C VAL A 300 3.09 -7.08 3.74
N LYS A 301 3.48 -5.91 4.24
CA LYS A 301 4.58 -5.75 5.18
C LYS A 301 4.03 -5.67 6.60
N LEU A 302 4.71 -6.34 7.52
CA LEU A 302 4.47 -6.28 8.96
C LEU A 302 5.69 -5.69 9.65
N TRP A 303 5.48 -4.88 10.68
CA TRP A 303 6.56 -4.34 11.50
C TRP A 303 6.11 -4.06 12.93
N ARG A 304 7.09 -3.77 13.78
CA ARG A 304 6.89 -3.30 15.16
C ARG A 304 7.47 -1.90 15.31
N GLU A 305 6.76 -1.02 16.00
CA GLU A 305 7.31 0.28 16.39
C GLU A 305 8.07 0.20 17.72
N ASP A 306 7.57 -0.62 18.65
CA ASP A 306 8.14 -0.81 19.99
C ASP A 306 8.54 -2.27 20.22
N PRO A 307 9.85 -2.59 20.28
CA PRO A 307 10.34 -3.92 20.60
C PRO A 307 9.89 -4.46 21.96
N ALA A 308 9.48 -3.60 22.90
CA ALA A 308 8.95 -4.02 24.21
C ALA A 308 7.51 -4.56 24.12
N LYS A 309 6.83 -4.38 22.98
CA LYS A 309 5.46 -4.84 22.73
C LYS A 309 5.41 -5.74 21.50
N PRO A 310 5.89 -6.99 21.59
CA PRO A 310 6.01 -7.88 20.44
C PRO A 310 4.67 -8.25 19.79
N ASP A 311 3.57 -8.14 20.54
CA ASP A 311 2.22 -8.46 20.08
C ASP A 311 1.53 -7.28 19.38
N ASP A 312 2.08 -6.08 19.45
CA ASP A 312 1.62 -4.92 18.68
C ASP A 312 2.31 -4.94 17.31
N ILE A 313 1.53 -5.25 16.27
CA ILE A 313 2.03 -5.42 14.90
C ILE A 313 1.30 -4.47 13.98
N TRP A 314 2.06 -3.73 13.19
CA TRP A 314 1.53 -2.87 12.14
C TRP A 314 1.54 -3.60 10.83
N ILE A 315 0.55 -3.32 9.98
CA ILE A 315 0.40 -3.90 8.65
C ILE A 315 0.15 -2.81 7.62
N ASP A 316 0.71 -2.99 6.42
CA ASP A 316 0.34 -2.23 5.25
C ASP A 316 0.65 -3.06 4.00
N PHE A 317 0.17 -2.63 2.83
CA PHE A 317 0.56 -3.23 1.57
C PHE A 317 2.06 -3.03 1.30
N ALA A 318 2.66 -4.04 0.66
CA ALA A 318 4.03 -3.99 0.18
C ALA A 318 4.04 -4.00 -1.35
N GLU A 319 5.07 -3.38 -1.93
CA GLU A 319 5.23 -3.33 -3.38
C GLU A 319 5.29 -4.74 -3.97
N TYR A 320 4.71 -4.90 -5.16
CA TYR A 320 4.80 -6.13 -5.93
C TYR A 320 6.23 -6.74 -5.93
N GLY A 321 6.31 -8.02 -5.59
CA GLY A 321 7.56 -8.78 -5.49
C GLY A 321 8.30 -8.64 -4.15
N SER A 322 7.80 -7.83 -3.20
CA SER A 322 8.48 -7.63 -1.90
C SER A 322 8.65 -8.93 -1.12
N PHE A 323 7.63 -9.79 -1.12
CA PHE A 323 7.71 -11.09 -0.44
C PHE A 323 8.77 -12.02 -1.05
N GLU A 324 8.83 -12.11 -2.39
CA GLU A 324 9.82 -12.94 -3.08
C GLU A 324 11.24 -12.44 -2.80
N ARG A 325 11.47 -11.12 -2.92
CA ARG A 325 12.76 -10.49 -2.57
C ARG A 325 13.16 -10.81 -1.13
N PHE A 326 12.22 -10.70 -0.20
CA PHE A 326 12.45 -11.01 1.21
C PHE A 326 12.81 -12.49 1.44
N MET A 327 12.11 -13.40 0.77
CA MET A 327 12.40 -14.84 0.86
C MET A 327 13.75 -15.22 0.21
N ASN A 328 14.20 -14.46 -0.79
CA ASN A 328 15.49 -14.64 -1.47
C ASN A 328 16.67 -13.87 -0.87
N ASP A 329 16.46 -13.11 0.22
CA ASP A 329 17.47 -12.21 0.81
C ASP A 329 17.95 -11.12 -0.16
N GLU A 330 17.09 -10.71 -1.08
CA GLU A 330 17.31 -9.61 -2.02
C GLU A 330 16.94 -8.26 -1.39
N THR A 331 17.63 -7.20 -1.82
CA THR A 331 17.35 -5.83 -1.38
C THR A 331 15.93 -5.42 -1.78
N GLN A 332 15.17 -4.85 -0.85
CA GLN A 332 13.86 -4.28 -1.17
C GLN A 332 14.04 -3.05 -2.07
N THR A 333 13.11 -2.87 -3.00
CA THR A 333 13.00 -1.62 -3.75
C THR A 333 12.61 -0.51 -2.77
N THR A 334 13.47 0.50 -2.61
CA THR A 334 13.11 1.75 -1.94
C THR A 334 12.38 2.62 -2.95
N GLU A 335 11.18 3.11 -2.60
CA GLU A 335 10.47 4.12 -3.41
C GLU A 335 11.14 5.51 -3.36
N GLU A 336 12.33 5.61 -2.75
CA GLU A 336 13.14 6.83 -2.68
C GLU A 336 14.47 6.59 -3.42
N ASP A 337 14.44 6.81 -4.73
CA ASP A 337 15.61 7.23 -5.55
C ASP A 337 15.13 8.18 -6.66
#